data_AF-A0A2E5W4S5-F1
#
_entry.id   AF-A0A2E5W4S5-F1
#
_cell.length_a   1.000
_cell.length_b   1.000
_cell.length_c   1.000
_cell.angle_alpha   90.00
_cell.angle_beta   90.00
_cell.angle_gamma   90.00
#
_symmetry.space_group_name_H-M   'P 1'
#
loop_
_entity.id
_entity.type
_entity.pdbx_description
1 polymer ?
#
loop_
_entity_poly.entity_id
_entity_poly.type
_entity_poly.pdbx_seq_one_letter_code
_entity_poly.pdbx_strand_id
1 'polypeptide(L)' 'MKIISCKACGVVLDAEVLPFPRDIHNDDGSVNTKKAGWNGEEYEPIAPCPNCGTSINSQGEELV' A
#
# COMPACT_ATOMS: atom_id res chain seq x y z
N MET A 1 15.72 4.84 3.91
CA MET A 1 14.86 5.40 2.85
C MET A 1 14.69 4.35 1.79
N LYS A 2 13.46 3.88 1.57
CA LYS A 2 13.13 2.90 0.53
C LYS A 2 12.31 3.62 -0.53
N ILE A 3 12.98 4.07 -1.60
CA ILE A 3 12.31 4.85 -2.65
C ILE A 3 11.51 3.92 -3.57
N ILE A 4 10.24 4.23 -3.79
CA ILE A 4 9.37 3.59 -4.76
C ILE A 4 8.79 4.62 -5.73
N SER A 5 8.36 4.17 -6.90
CA SER A 5 7.61 4.99 -7.85
C SER A 5 6.22 4.42 -8.06
N CYS A 6 5.21 5.29 -8.07
CA CYS A 6 3.86 4.90 -8.48
C CYS A 6 3.89 4.55 -9.98
N LYS A 7 3.65 3.29 -10.33
CA LYS A 7 3.64 2.84 -11.73
C LYS A 7 2.55 3.50 -12.60
N ALA A 8 1.52 4.10 -12.00
CA ALA A 8 0.44 4.78 -12.72
C ALA A 8 0.78 6.23 -13.13
N CYS A 9 1.44 7.02 -12.28
CA CYS A 9 1.70 8.44 -12.55
C CYS A 9 3.17 8.89 -12.38
N GLY A 10 4.07 8.01 -11.97
CA GLY A 10 5.50 8.28 -11.83
C GLY A 10 5.90 9.07 -10.58
N VAL A 11 4.98 9.36 -9.65
CA VAL A 11 5.33 10.03 -8.40
C VAL A 11 6.28 9.17 -7.58
N VAL A 12 7.27 9.81 -6.95
CA VAL A 12 8.29 9.14 -6.13
C VAL A 12 7.93 9.29 -4.66
N LEU A 13 7.94 8.18 -3.92
CA LEU A 13 7.55 8.11 -2.51
C LEU A 13 8.61 7.35 -1.71
N ASP A 14 8.70 7.63 -0.42
CA ASP A 14 9.48 6.82 0.51
C ASP A 14 8.56 5.78 1.18
N ALA A 15 8.78 4.51 0.87
CA ALA A 15 8.00 3.39 1.36
C ALA A 15 8.19 3.13 2.85
N GLU A 16 9.32 3.54 3.46
CA GLU A 16 9.55 3.36 4.90
C GLU A 16 8.63 4.22 5.75
N VAL A 17 8.11 5.32 5.21
CA VAL A 17 7.20 6.23 5.91
C VAL A 17 5.75 6.08 5.46
N LEU A 18 5.43 5.07 4.63
CA LEU A 18 4.05 4.76 4.30
C LEU A 18 3.33 4.31 5.58
N PRO A 19 2.23 4.99 5.96
CA PRO A 19 1.56 4.69 7.21
C PRO A 19 0.93 3.30 7.13
N PHE A 20 1.32 2.40 8.04
CA PHE A 20 0.64 1.12 8.19
C PHE A 20 -0.66 1.31 8.97
N PRO A 21 -1.84 1.07 8.37
CA PRO A 21 -3.10 1.21 9.07
C PRO A 21 -3.19 0.22 10.23
N ARG A 22 -3.64 0.66 11.41
CA ARG A 22 -3.80 -0.24 12.58
C ARG A 22 -5.05 -1.11 12.51
N ASP A 23 -5.96 -0.79 11.58
CA ASP A 23 -7.31 -1.33 11.45
C ASP A 23 -7.48 -2.06 10.11
N ILE A 24 -6.56 -2.99 9.83
CA ILE A 24 -6.57 -3.81 8.60
C ILE A 24 -7.59 -4.95 8.65
N HIS A 25 -8.27 -5.18 9.77
CA HIS A 25 -9.25 -6.26 9.88
C HIS A 25 -10.67 -5.70 9.69
N ASN A 26 -11.51 -6.42 8.95
CA ASN A 26 -12.95 -6.19 8.88
C ASN A 26 -13.64 -6.73 10.14
N ASP A 27 -14.94 -6.43 10.29
CA ASP A 27 -15.73 -6.85 11.45
C ASP A 27 -15.85 -8.38 11.61
N ASP A 28 -15.66 -9.13 10.52
CA ASP A 28 -15.64 -10.60 10.50
C ASP A 28 -14.26 -11.20 10.82
N GLY A 29 -13.25 -10.36 11.08
CA GLY A 29 -11.87 -10.76 11.33
C GLY A 29 -11.05 -11.03 10.08
N SER A 30 -11.61 -10.90 8.87
CA SER A 30 -10.85 -11.00 7.62
C SER A 30 -9.98 -9.76 7.39
N VAL A 31 -8.90 -9.90 6.61
CA VAL A 31 -8.05 -8.75 6.25
C VAL A 31 -8.71 -7.93 5.14
N ASN A 32 -8.76 -6.63 5.36
CA ASN A 32 -9.21 -5.62 4.42
C ASN A 32 -8.14 -5.40 3.34
N THR A 33 -8.36 -6.03 2.19
CA THR A 33 -7.47 -5.98 1.03
C THR A 33 -7.35 -4.59 0.39
N LYS A 34 -8.10 -3.58 0.85
CA LYS A 34 -7.91 -2.17 0.45
C LYS A 34 -6.90 -1.43 1.32
N LYS A 35 -6.58 -1.97 2.50
CA LYS A 35 -5.68 -1.36 3.49
C LYS A 35 -4.36 -2.11 3.62
N ALA A 36 -4.36 -3.41 3.36
CA ALA A 36 -3.17 -4.24 3.41
C ALA A 36 -3.18 -5.34 2.35
N GLY A 37 -2.02 -5.62 1.77
CA GLY A 37 -1.79 -6.69 0.79
C GLY A 37 -0.84 -7.73 1.36
N TRP A 38 -0.98 -9.00 0.95
CA TRP A 38 -0.05 -10.07 1.32
C TRP A 38 1.09 -10.14 0.32
N ASN A 39 2.34 -10.01 0.77
CA ASN A 39 3.52 -10.04 -0.10
C ASN A 39 4.16 -11.44 -0.22
N GLY A 40 3.58 -12.46 0.41
CA GLY A 40 4.15 -13.82 0.48
C GLY A 40 4.71 -14.18 1.86
N GLU A 41 5.11 -13.18 2.66
CA GLU A 41 5.73 -13.34 3.97
C GLU A 41 4.97 -12.63 5.08
N GLU A 42 4.51 -11.40 4.82
CA GLU A 42 3.77 -10.57 5.75
C GLU A 42 2.72 -9.69 5.05
N TYR A 43 1.86 -9.06 5.84
CA TYR A 43 0.96 -8.02 5.34
C TYR A 43 1.73 -6.70 5.24
N GLU A 44 1.67 -6.07 4.07
CA GLU A 44 2.23 -4.75 3.81
C GLU A 44 1.11 -3.72 3.60
N PRO A 45 1.36 -2.43 3.86
CA PRO A 45 0.31 -1.42 3.76
C PRO A 45 0.01 -1.10 2.30
N ILE A 46 -1.27 -0.85 2.04
CA ILE A 46 -1.75 -0.29 0.78
C ILE A 46 -2.12 1.16 1.05
N ALA A 47 -1.53 2.07 0.27
CA ALA A 47 -1.78 3.49 0.39
C ALA A 47 -2.21 4.07 -0.97
N PRO A 48 -3.13 5.04 -0.99
CA PRO A 48 -3.44 5.76 -2.22
C PRO A 48 -2.28 6.68 -2.58
N CYS A 49 -1.87 6.65 -3.84
CA CYS A 49 -0.90 7.60 -4.39
C CYS A 49 -1.44 9.04 -4.22
N PRO A 50 -0.70 9.97 -3.60
CA PRO A 50 -1.20 11.31 -3.31
C PRO A 50 -1.49 12.15 -4.55
N ASN A 51 -0.93 11.77 -5.70
CA ASN A 51 -1.11 12.49 -6.97
C ASN A 51 -2.30 11.98 -7.81
N CYS A 52 -2.43 10.66 -8.01
CA CYS A 52 -3.45 10.08 -8.89
C CYS A 52 -4.51 9.22 -8.19
N GLY A 53 -4.37 8.96 -6.88
CA GLY A 53 -5.31 8.14 -6.10
C GLY A 53 -5.17 6.62 -6.29
N THR A 54 -4.31 6.16 -7.20
CA THR A 54 -4.06 4.71 -7.40
C THR A 54 -3.54 4.05 -6.13
N SER A 55 -4.14 2.93 -5.73
CA SER A 55 -3.66 2.10 -4.63
C SER A 55 -2.31 1.50 -4.98
N ILE A 56 -1.30 1.78 -4.14
CA ILE A 56 0.05 1.26 -4.28
C ILE A 56 0.49 0.53 -3.02
N ASN A 57 1.31 -0.49 -3.18
CA ASN A 57 1.95 -1.20 -2.08
C ASN A 57 3.36 -0.65 -1.76
N SER A 58 4.07 -1.30 -0.84
CA SER A 58 5.44 -0.91 -0.44
C SER A 58 6.50 -1.13 -1.52
N GLN A 59 6.10 -1.63 -2.69
CA GLN A 59 6.91 -1.84 -3.88
C GLN A 59 6.54 -0.86 -5.02
N GLY A 60 5.53 -0.01 -4.84
CA GLY A 60 5.05 0.93 -5.85
C GLY A 60 4.19 0.29 -6.94
N GLU A 61 3.78 -0.97 -6.73
CA GLU A 61 2.94 -1.70 -7.67
C GLU A 61 1.50 -1.30 -7.53
N GLU A 62 0.81 -1.22 -8.66
CA GLU A 62 -0.63 -0.99 -8.71
C GLU A 62 -1.36 -2.26 -8.24
N LEU A 63 -2.27 -2.08 -7.30
CA LEU A 63 -3.18 -3.13 -6.86
C LEU A 63 -4.55 -2.88 -7.49
N VAL A 64 -4.94 -3.78 -8.40
CA VAL A 64 -6.21 -3.77 -9.15
C VAL A 64 -7.28 -4.56 -8.42
#